data_AF-A0A849SVM1-F1
#
_entry.id   AF-A0A849SVM1-F1
#
_cell.length_a   1.000
_cell.length_b   1.000
_cell.length_c   1.000
_cell.angle_alpha   90.00
_cell.angle_beta   90.00
_cell.angle_gamma   90.00
#
_symmetry.space_group_name_H-M   'P 1'
#
loop_
_entity.id
_entity.type
_entity.pdbx_description
1 polymer ?
#
loop_
_entity_poly.entity_id
_entity_poly.type
_entity_poly.pdbx_seq_one_letter_code
_entity_poly.pdbx_strand_id
1 'polypeptide(L)'
;MNSHLAVRLSIGDRPAAFLLDTGAPITLLDRVCADSAGLTTVASTRTVRGLDGTGLQVASTVIARAYFAGRRFEALPAEVAALPVFGSLNVLRVPAH
;
A
#
# COMPACT_ATOMS: atom_id res chain seq x y z
N MET A 1 -6.17 21.74 -1.52
CA MET A 1 -5.93 20.67 -0.52
C MET A 1 -6.63 19.43 -1.06
N ASN A 2 -5.85 18.47 -1.55
CA ASN A 2 -6.34 17.39 -2.41
C ASN A 2 -7.27 16.43 -1.65
N SER A 3 -8.47 16.25 -2.21
CA SER A 3 -9.53 15.32 -1.79
C SER A 3 -9.18 13.86 -2.07
N HIS A 4 -7.99 13.41 -1.70
CA HIS A 4 -7.67 11.98 -1.66
C HIS A 4 -7.84 11.52 -0.22
N LEU A 5 -8.58 10.43 -0.01
CA LEU A 5 -8.80 9.86 1.32
C LEU A 5 -7.53 9.14 1.79
N ALA A 6 -6.51 9.93 2.12
CA ALA A 6 -5.29 9.48 2.73
C ALA A 6 -5.58 9.11 4.19
N VAL A 7 -5.22 7.90 4.56
CA VAL A 7 -5.46 7.33 5.89
C VAL A 7 -4.16 6.87 6.53
N ARG A 8 -4.13 6.90 7.86
CA ARG A 8 -3.04 6.33 8.66
C ARG A 8 -3.41 4.95 9.12
N LEU A 9 -2.49 4.01 8.92
CA LEU A 9 -2.59 2.68 9.49
C LEU A 9 -1.21 2.20 9.94
N SER A 10 -1.14 1.08 10.64
CA SER A 10 0.14 0.39 10.84
C SER A 10 0.11 -0.97 10.16
N ILE A 11 1.26 -1.38 9.60
CA ILE A 11 1.52 -2.74 9.15
C ILE A 11 2.38 -3.38 10.24
N GLY A 12 1.81 -4.34 10.97
CA GLY A 12 2.34 -4.75 12.26
C GLY A 12 2.49 -3.54 13.17
N ASP A 13 3.72 -3.29 13.60
CA ASP A 13 4.06 -2.19 14.52
C ASP A 13 4.69 -0.99 13.78
N ARG A 14 4.72 -1.03 12.44
CA ARG A 14 5.33 0.03 11.61
C ARG A 14 4.24 0.96 11.06
N PRO A 15 4.30 2.27 11.31
CA PRO A 15 3.33 3.21 10.78
C PRO A 15 3.46 3.34 9.26
N ALA A 16 2.33 3.45 8.58
CA ALA A 16 2.26 3.59 7.14
C ALA A 16 1.10 4.50 6.74
N ALA A 17 1.22 5.10 5.56
CA ALA A 17 0.21 5.96 5.00
C ALA A 17 -0.37 5.31 3.74
N PHE A 18 -1.69 5.28 3.65
CA PHE A 18 -2.43 4.59 2.60
C PHE A 18 -3.43 5.52 1.95
N LEU A 19 -3.81 5.21 0.71
CA LEU A 19 -5.02 5.74 0.11
C LEU A 19 -6.13 4.70 0.28
N LEU A 20 -7.29 5.11 0.80
CA LEU A 20 -8.48 4.27 0.72
C LEU A 20 -9.07 4.39 -0.69
N ASP A 21 -8.85 3.36 -1.49
CA ASP A 21 -9.28 3.29 -2.89
C ASP A 21 -10.27 2.14 -3.06
N THR A 22 -11.57 2.46 -3.12
CA THR A 22 -12.63 1.47 -3.33
C THR A 22 -12.71 0.98 -4.79
N GLY A 23 -12.01 1.65 -5.72
CA GLY A 23 -11.92 1.24 -7.12
C GLY A 23 -10.84 0.18 -7.36
N ALA A 24 -9.92 0.00 -6.40
CA ALA A 24 -8.87 -1.02 -6.48
C ALA A 24 -9.37 -2.37 -5.95
N PRO A 25 -9.31 -3.46 -6.73
CA PRO A 25 -9.74 -4.78 -6.28
C PRO A 25 -8.74 -5.45 -5.30
N ILE A 26 -7.54 -4.89 -5.15
CA ILE A 26 -6.48 -5.41 -4.29
C ILE A 26 -5.69 -4.28 -3.67
N THR A 27 -5.13 -4.53 -2.48
CA THR A 27 -4.20 -3.59 -1.85
C THR A 27 -2.90 -3.58 -2.63
N LEU A 28 -2.46 -2.40 -3.06
CA LEU A 28 -1.20 -2.19 -3.77
C LEU A 28 -0.25 -1.38 -2.89
N LEU A 29 0.95 -1.91 -2.67
CA LEU A 29 2.00 -1.26 -1.89
C LEU A 29 3.11 -0.79 -2.83
N ASP A 30 3.63 0.40 -2.56
CA ASP A 30 4.93 0.77 -3.10
C ASP A 30 6.02 -0.14 -2.51
N ARG A 31 7.02 -0.47 -3.32
CA ARG A 31 8.15 -1.31 -2.90
C ARG A 31 8.82 -0.79 -1.63
N VAL A 32 9.04 0.52 -1.52
CA VAL A 32 9.68 1.12 -0.35
C VAL A 32 8.82 0.92 0.90
N CYS A 33 7.49 1.02 0.78
CA CYS A 33 6.57 0.75 1.88
C CYS A 33 6.69 -0.71 2.34
N ALA A 34 6.63 -1.67 1.41
CA ALA A 34 6.74 -3.10 1.73
C ALA A 34 8.09 -3.44 2.41
N ASP A 35 9.19 -2.93 1.89
CA ASP A 35 10.53 -3.13 2.45
C ASP A 35 10.64 -2.47 3.84
N SER A 36 10.15 -1.24 3.98
CA SER A 36 10.09 -0.53 5.27
C SER A 36 9.15 -1.19 6.26
N ALA A 37 8.19 -2.00 5.81
CA ALA A 37 7.29 -2.78 6.63
C ALA A 37 7.91 -4.15 7.02
N GLY A 38 9.02 -4.54 6.39
CA GLY A 38 9.64 -5.85 6.57
C GLY A 38 8.83 -6.99 5.95
N LEU A 39 8.06 -6.71 4.88
CA LEU A 39 7.23 -7.70 4.22
C LEU A 39 8.06 -8.56 3.27
N THR A 40 7.84 -9.88 3.32
CA THR A 40 8.39 -10.80 2.33
C THR A 40 7.54 -10.74 1.06
N THR A 41 8.18 -10.57 -0.09
CA THR A 41 7.52 -10.58 -1.40
C THR A 41 7.90 -11.82 -2.21
N VAL A 42 6.94 -12.37 -2.95
CA VAL A 42 7.13 -13.48 -3.88
C VAL A 42 6.98 -12.94 -5.30
N ALA A 43 7.94 -13.25 -6.18
CA ALA A 43 7.84 -12.86 -7.58
C ALA A 43 6.57 -13.44 -8.22
N SER A 44 5.91 -12.66 -9.07
CA SER A 44 4.65 -13.03 -9.70
C SER A 44 4.66 -12.63 -11.19
N THR A 45 3.92 -13.37 -12.00
CA THR A 45 3.68 -13.04 -13.42
C THR A 45 2.47 -12.11 -13.58
N ARG A 46 1.80 -11.73 -12.49
CA ARG A 46 0.65 -10.83 -12.51
C ARG A 46 1.07 -9.41 -12.86
N THR A 47 0.14 -8.69 -13.46
CA THR A 47 0.26 -7.25 -13.73
C THR A 47 -0.95 -6.51 -13.18
N VAL A 48 -0.73 -5.35 -12.57
CA VAL A 48 -1.79 -4.38 -12.26
C VAL A 48 -1.82 -3.28 -13.33
N ARG A 49 -2.94 -2.59 -13.47
CA ARG A 49 -3.10 -1.51 -14.44
C ARG A 49 -3.71 -0.29 -13.78
N GLY A 50 -3.22 0.88 -14.16
CA GLY A 50 -3.80 2.18 -13.80
C GLY A 50 -4.72 2.71 -14.89
N LEU A 51 -5.03 4.00 -14.81
CA LEU A 51 -5.90 4.71 -15.75
C LEU A 51 -5.35 4.77 -17.18
N ASP A 52 -4.03 4.72 -17.35
CA ASP A 52 -3.36 4.74 -18.65
C ASP A 52 -3.38 3.37 -19.35
N GLY A 53 -3.89 2.33 -18.68
CA GLY A 53 -3.96 0.96 -19.18
C GLY A 53 -2.61 0.24 -19.23
N THR A 54 -1.50 0.89 -18.88
CA THR A 54 -0.17 0.29 -18.88
C THR A 54 -0.08 -0.78 -17.80
N GLY A 55 0.38 -1.98 -18.17
CA GLY A 55 0.59 -3.07 -17.24
C GLY A 55 1.90 -2.90 -16.46
N LEU A 56 1.81 -2.94 -15.13
CA LEU A 56 2.95 -2.96 -14.24
C LEU A 56 3.06 -4.34 -13.59
N GLN A 57 4.20 -5.00 -13.76
CA GLN A 57 4.45 -6.29 -13.11
C GLN A 57 4.56 -6.11 -11.60
N VAL A 58 3.94 -7.01 -10.85
CA VAL A 58 3.88 -6.96 -9.38
C VAL A 58 4.49 -8.21 -8.76
N ALA A 59 4.92 -8.07 -7.51
CA ALA A 59 5.22 -9.19 -6.63
C ALA A 59 4.09 -9.32 -5.60
N SER A 60 3.78 -10.54 -5.18
CA SER A 60 2.72 -10.79 -4.22
C SER A 60 3.26 -10.84 -2.79
N THR A 61 2.46 -10.37 -1.83
CA THR A 61 2.77 -10.44 -0.40
C THR A 61 1.50 -10.64 0.41
N VAL A 62 1.67 -10.91 1.70
CA VAL A 62 0.60 -10.96 2.68
C VAL A 62 0.97 -10.05 3.83
N ILE A 63 0.13 -9.05 4.09
CA ILE A 63 0.21 -8.27 5.31
C ILE A 63 -0.38 -9.13 6.43
N ALA A 64 0.49 -9.69 7.27
CA ALA A 64 0.08 -10.56 8.37
C ALA A 64 -0.91 -9.86 9.31
N ARG A 65 -0.65 -8.58 9.61
CA ARG A 65 -1.47 -7.76 10.48
C ARG A 65 -1.43 -6.29 10.07
N ALA A 66 -2.58 -5.64 10.04
CA ALA A 66 -2.69 -4.19 9.89
C ALA A 66 -3.69 -3.61 10.90
N TYR A 67 -3.47 -2.36 11.31
CA TYR A 67 -4.37 -1.65 12.20
C TYR A 67 -4.83 -0.33 11.58
N PHE A 68 -6.13 -0.16 11.43
CA PHE A 68 -6.74 1.06 10.91
C PHE A 68 -7.99 1.40 11.73
N ALA A 69 -8.10 2.65 12.19
CA ALA A 69 -9.25 3.14 12.95
C ALA A 69 -9.64 2.23 14.15
N GLY A 70 -8.63 1.72 14.89
CA GLY A 70 -8.84 0.81 16.02
C GLY A 70 -9.25 -0.61 15.64
N ARG A 71 -9.33 -0.94 14.35
CA ARG A 71 -9.65 -2.28 13.83
C ARG A 71 -8.39 -3.01 13.41
N ARG A 72 -8.34 -4.30 13.72
CA ARG A 72 -7.30 -5.22 13.27
C ARG A 72 -7.76 -5.95 12.01
N PHE A 73 -6.88 -6.01 11.03
CA PHE A 73 -7.01 -6.82 9.83
C PHE A 73 -5.86 -7.80 9.77
N GLU A 74 -6.09 -9.01 9.26
CA GLU A 74 -5.09 -10.06 9.22
C GLU A 74 -5.10 -10.80 7.89
N ALA A 75 -3.95 -11.39 7.56
CA ALA A 75 -3.76 -12.16 6.33
C ALA A 75 -4.26 -11.43 5.08
N LEU A 76 -4.00 -10.11 5.00
CA LEU A 76 -4.46 -9.30 3.88
C LEU A 76 -3.56 -9.55 2.66
N PRO A 77 -4.10 -10.08 1.55
CA PRO A 77 -3.34 -10.19 0.32
C PRO A 77 -3.05 -8.80 -0.22
N ALA A 78 -1.80 -8.58 -0.64
CA ALA A 78 -1.38 -7.34 -1.27
C ALA A 78 -0.40 -7.63 -2.41
N GLU A 79 -0.33 -6.69 -3.34
CA GLU A 79 0.65 -6.69 -4.42
C GLU A 79 1.65 -5.55 -4.19
N VAL A 80 2.88 -5.73 -4.66
CA VAL A 80 3.99 -4.80 -4.45
C VAL A 80 4.61 -4.46 -5.80
N ALA A 81 4.74 -3.16 -6.08
CA ALA A 81 5.37 -2.68 -7.30
C ALA A 81 6.19 -1.41 -7.05
N ALA A 82 7.06 -1.03 -7.99
CA ALA A 82 7.68 0.29 -7.98
C ALA A 82 6.66 1.29 -8.52
N LEU A 83 6.10 2.15 -7.66
CA LEU A 83 5.01 3.04 -8.05
C LEU A 83 5.52 4.48 -8.15
N PRO A 84 5.86 4.97 -9.36
CA PRO A 84 6.49 6.29 -9.54
C PRO A 84 5.63 7.46 -9.04
N VAL A 85 4.30 7.30 -8.96
CA VAL A 85 3.37 8.35 -8.51
C VAL A 85 3.32 8.49 -6.98
N PHE A 86 3.62 7.43 -6.22
CA PHE A 86 3.51 7.46 -4.76
C PHE A 86 4.74 8.08 -4.08
N GLY A 87 5.90 8.13 -4.76
CA GLY A 87 7.06 8.89 -4.28
C GLY A 87 6.79 10.40 -4.17
N SER A 88 5.85 10.93 -4.96
CA SER A 88 5.40 12.33 -4.91
C SER A 88 4.26 12.59 -3.90
N LEU A 89 3.58 11.53 -3.45
CA LEU A 89 2.58 11.62 -2.39
C LEU A 89 3.34 11.67 -1.05
N ASN A 90 3.64 12.88 -0.60
CA ASN A 90 4.36 13.20 0.63
C ASN A 90 3.54 12.85 1.91
N VAL A 91 2.91 11.68 1.96
CA VAL A 91 1.95 11.26 3.01
C VAL A 91 2.65 10.93 4.34
N LEU A 92 3.99 10.95 4.36
CA LEU A 92 4.82 10.84 5.55
C LEU A 92 4.72 12.06 6.51
N ARG A 93 4.06 13.16 6.10
CA ARG A 93 3.96 14.41 6.90
C ARG A 93 2.59 14.70 7.51
N VAL A 94 1.76 13.69 7.77
CA VAL A 94 0.58 13.94 8.61
C VAL A 94 1.06 14.14 10.08
N PRO A 95 0.67 15.19 10.80
CA PRO A 95 1.13 15.39 12.18
C PRO A 95 0.61 14.29 13.12
N ALA A 96 1.39 13.95 14.15
CA ALA A 96 0.84 13.25 15.31
C ALA A 96 0.07 14.30 16.13
N HIS A 97 -1.24 14.10 16.28
CA HIS A 97 -2.02 14.80 17.30
C HIS A 97 -2.11 13.90 18.53
#